data_AF-A0A7C6AYE7-F1
#
_entry.id   AF-A0A7C6AYE7-F1
#
_cell.length_a   1.000
_cell.length_b   1.000
_cell.length_c   1.000
_cell.angle_alpha   90.00
_cell.angle_beta   90.00
_cell.angle_gamma   90.00
#
_symmetry.space_group_name_H-M   'P 1'
#
loop_
_entity.id
_entity.type
_entity.pdbx_description
1 polymer ?
#
loop_
_entity_poly.entity_id
_entity_poly.type
_entity_poly.pdbx_seq_one_letter_code
_entity_poly.pdbx_strand_id
1 'polypeptide(L)' 'MLTADYVLGLVDGEGSFTVHFNKSQRRRAKVELRFCLKLRAEDRVLLDELQDFFGCGRVYIQRDHRPNHSLCYRFEVSSR' A
#
# COMPACT_ATOMS: atom_id res chain seq x y z
N MET A 1 -12.92 1.43 -14.67
CA MET A 1 -13.12 0.39 -13.64
C MET A 1 -12.13 -0.72 -13.90
N LEU A 2 -11.34 -1.06 -12.88
CA LEU A 2 -10.36 -2.14 -12.95
C LEU A 2 -11.07 -3.50 -12.98
N THR A 3 -10.53 -4.44 -13.74
CA THR A 3 -10.97 -5.84 -13.73
C THR A 3 -10.23 -6.63 -12.66
N ALA A 4 -10.84 -7.70 -12.16
CA ALA A 4 -10.19 -8.57 -11.17
C ALA A 4 -8.88 -9.17 -11.69
N ASP A 5 -8.81 -9.57 -12.97
CA ASP A 5 -7.60 -10.14 -13.58
C ASP A 5 -6.45 -9.12 -13.66
N TYR A 6 -6.77 -7.85 -13.95
CA TYR A 6 -5.77 -6.79 -13.95
C TYR A 6 -5.24 -6.52 -12.54
N VAL A 7 -6.14 -6.44 -11.56
CA VAL A 7 -5.75 -6.27 -10.15
C VAL A 7 -4.90 -7.45 -9.68
N LEU A 8 -5.24 -8.68 -10.08
CA LEU A 8 -4.45 -9.88 -9.76
C LEU A 8 -3.01 -9.74 -10.27
N GLY A 9 -2.83 -9.42 -11.56
CA GLY A 9 -1.50 -9.24 -12.13
C GLY A 9 -0.72 -8.07 -11.52
N LEU A 10 -1.40 -6.97 -11.20
CA LEU A 10 -0.78 -5.83 -10.54
C LEU A 10 -0.31 -6.15 -9.12
N VAL A 11 -1.13 -6.89 -8.35
CA VAL A 11 -0.77 -7.33 -7.00
C VAL A 11 0.37 -8.35 -7.02
N ASP A 12 0.42 -9.22 -8.02
CA ASP A 12 1.52 -10.18 -8.19
C ASP A 12 2.86 -9.49 -8.50
N GLY A 13 2.84 -8.42 -9.30
CA GLY A 13 4.05 -7.66 -9.65
C GLY A 13 4.51 -6.65 -8.59
N GLU A 14 3.60 -5.86 -8.04
CA GLU A 14 3.91 -4.67 -7.22
C GLU A 14 3.30 -4.73 -5.79
N GLY A 15 2.48 -5.74 -5.52
CA GLY A 15 1.83 -5.93 -4.23
C GLY A 15 2.75 -6.49 -3.15
N SER A 16 2.46 -6.13 -1.90
CA SER A 16 3.21 -6.63 -0.75
C SER A 16 2.28 -6.91 0.42
N PHE A 17 2.37 -8.14 0.95
CA PHE A 17 1.72 -8.56 2.19
C PHE A 17 2.76 -8.66 3.30
N THR A 18 2.63 -7.85 4.34
CA THR A 18 3.60 -7.75 5.43
C THR A 18 2.94 -7.97 6.78
N VAL A 19 3.62 -8.72 7.65
CA VAL A 19 3.28 -8.85 9.06
C VAL A 19 4.26 -8.02 9.89
N HIS A 20 3.75 -7.01 10.59
CA HIS A 20 4.55 -6.15 11.44
C HIS A 20 4.30 -6.45 12.92
N PHE A 21 5.37 -6.67 13.68
CA PHE A 21 5.31 -6.90 15.13
C PHE A 21 5.66 -5.63 15.89
N ASN A 22 4.67 -4.99 16.50
CA ASN A 22 4.89 -3.81 17.31
C ASN A 22 5.21 -4.23 18.77
N LYS A 23 6.49 -4.12 19.13
CA LYS A 23 6.98 -4.32 20.50
C LYS A 23 6.84 -3.02 21.30
N SER A 24 5.60 -2.64 21.64
CA SER A 24 5.38 -1.57 22.62
C SER A 24 5.57 -2.12 24.04
N GLN A 25 6.38 -1.46 24.88
CA GLN A 25 6.57 -1.88 26.28
C GLN A 25 5.29 -1.82 27.13
N ARG A 26 4.25 -1.11 26.68
CA ARG A 26 3.01 -0.88 27.45
C ARG A 26 1.83 -1.76 27.05
N ARG A 27 1.91 -2.54 25.96
CA ARG A 27 0.82 -3.42 25.50
C ARG A 27 1.40 -4.76 25.07
N ARG A 28 0.62 -5.84 25.18
CA ARG A 28 0.95 -7.14 24.56
C ARG A 28 1.35 -6.90 23.09
N ALA A 29 2.38 -7.62 22.61
CA ALA A 29 2.90 -7.48 21.26
C ALA A 29 1.74 -7.46 20.25
N LYS A 30 1.58 -6.33 19.54
CA LYS A 30 0.51 -6.17 18.56
C LYS A 30 1.03 -6.64 17.21
N VAL A 31 0.32 -7.58 16.61
CA VAL A 31 0.56 -8.03 15.23
C VAL A 31 -0.29 -7.16 14.32
N GLU A 32 0.34 -6.49 13.36
CA GLU A 32 -0.31 -5.67 12.36
C GLU A 32 -0.13 -6.31 10.98
N LEU A 33 -1.23 -6.73 10.37
CA LEU A 33 -1.25 -7.19 8.99
C LEU A 33 -1.43 -5.99 8.08
N ARG A 34 -0.57 -5.89 7.06
CA ARG A 34 -0.60 -4.80 6.09
C ARG A 34 -0.53 -5.37 4.68
N PHE A 35 -1.40 -4.88 3.82
CA PHE A 35 -1.28 -5.01 2.38
C PHE A 35 -0.93 -3.65 1.81
N CYS A 36 0.06 -3.57 0.92
CA CYS A 36 0.39 -2.32 0.25
C CYS A 36 0.82 -2.49 -1.21
N LEU A 37 0.62 -1.43 -1.98
CA LEU A 37 1.01 -1.27 -3.38
C LEU A 37 1.67 0.09 -3.53
N LYS A 38 2.88 0.15 -4.11
CA LYS A 38 3.65 1.40 -4.24
C LYS A 38 3.96 1.69 -5.69
N LEU A 39 3.42 2.78 -6.21
CA LEU A 39 3.66 3.22 -7.59
C LEU A 39 4.28 4.62 -7.62
N ARG A 40 4.75 5.05 -8.79
CA ARG A 40 5.26 6.40 -8.99
C ARG A 40 4.13 7.42 -9.01
N ALA A 41 4.47 8.70 -8.92
CA ALA A 41 3.50 9.78 -8.87
C ALA A 41 2.64 9.88 -10.14
N GLU A 42 3.19 9.49 -11.29
CA GLU A 42 2.47 9.47 -12.57
C GLU A 42 1.30 8.46 -12.55
N ASP A 43 1.44 7.37 -11.79
CA ASP A 43 0.46 6.29 -11.71
C ASP A 43 -0.47 6.42 -10.49
N ARG A 44 -0.54 7.60 -9.86
CA ARG A 44 -1.40 7.82 -8.70
C ARG A 44 -2.87 7.47 -8.99
N VAL A 45 -3.36 7.82 -10.19
CA VAL A 45 -4.75 7.57 -10.58
C VAL A 45 -5.09 6.08 -10.47
N LEU A 46 -4.14 5.19 -10.80
CA LEU A 46 -4.33 3.75 -10.66
C LEU A 46 -4.49 3.31 -9.19
N LEU A 47 -3.79 3.96 -8.26
CA LEU A 47 -3.96 3.71 -6.82
C LEU A 47 -5.32 4.19 -6.30
N ASP A 48 -5.82 5.31 -6.82
CA ASP A 48 -7.15 5.83 -6.49
C ASP A 48 -8.23 4.87 -7.05
N GLU A 49 -8.07 4.34 -8.27
CA GLU A 49 -8.95 3.30 -8.82
C GLU A 49 -8.90 1.97 -8.05
N LEU A 50 -7.73 1.59 -7.51
CA LEU A 50 -7.60 0.42 -6.62
C LEU A 50 -8.34 0.64 -5.30
N GLN A 51 -8.28 1.85 -4.74
CA GLN A 51 -9.02 2.19 -3.53
C GLN A 51 -10.53 2.02 -3.76
N ASP A 52 -11.04 2.49 -4.89
CA ASP A 52 -12.44 2.31 -5.28
C ASP A 52 -12.78 0.83 -5.54
N PHE A 53 -11.89 0.09 -6.22
CA PHE A 53 -12.07 -1.34 -6.51
C PHE A 53 -12.21 -2.19 -5.23
N PHE A 54 -11.35 -1.95 -4.24
CA PHE A 54 -11.40 -2.68 -2.96
C PHE A 54 -12.44 -2.11 -1.98
N GLY A 55 -12.99 -0.91 -2.25
CA GLY A 55 -13.89 -0.21 -1.34
C GLY A 55 -13.27 0.14 0.02
N CYS A 56 -11.94 0.10 0.12
CA CYS A 56 -11.21 0.32 1.37
C CYS A 56 -9.75 0.73 1.10
N GLY A 57 -8.99 0.94 2.17
CA GLY A 57 -7.59 1.34 2.11
C GLY A 57 -7.40 2.85 1.99
N ARG A 58 -6.15 3.27 1.93
CA ARG A 58 -5.75 4.68 1.88
C ARG A 58 -4.60 4.88 0.91
N VAL A 59 -4.70 5.91 0.07
CA VAL A 59 -3.61 6.36 -0.80
C VAL A 59 -2.91 7.55 -0.14
N TYR A 60 -1.59 7.48 0.00
CA TYR A 60 -0.80 8.57 0.57
C TYR A 60 0.61 8.66 -0.05
N ILE A 61 1.19 9.86 0.03
CA ILE A 61 2.56 10.09 -0.45
C ILE A 61 3.55 9.37 0.47
N GLN A 62 4.41 8.55 -0.12
CA GLN A 62 5.56 8.00 0.58
C GLN A 62 6.77 8.91 0.32
N ARG A 63 7.11 9.73 1.32
CA ARG A 63 8.28 10.61 1.23
C ARG A 63 9.56 9.79 1.33
N ASP A 64 10.43 9.95 0.34
CA ASP A 64 11.77 9.39 0.32
C ASP A 64 12.77 10.54 0.16
N HIS A 65 13.75 10.60 1.05
CA HIS A 65 14.77 11.66 1.09
C HIS A 65 16.06 11.27 0.37
N ARG A 66 16.14 10.05 -0.17
CA ARG A 66 17.33 9.58 -0.89
C ARG A 66 17.52 10.41 -2.18
N PRO A 67 18.76 10.83 -2.47
CA PRO A 67 19.05 11.53 -3.72
C PRO A 67 18.67 10.65 -4.91
N ASN A 68 18.13 11.26 -5.97
CA ASN A 68 17.70 10.61 -7.21
C ASN A 68 16.51 9.63 -7.07
N HIS A 69 15.73 9.70 -5.99
CA HIS A 69 14.49 8.92 -5.89
C HIS A 69 13.29 9.72 -6.42
N SER A 70 12.51 9.11 -7.33
CA SER A 70 11.24 9.67 -7.79
C SER A 70 10.18 9.67 -6.68
N LEU A 71 9.25 10.62 -6.71
CA LEU A 71 8.11 10.65 -5.81
C LEU A 71 7.21 9.42 -6.04
N CYS A 72 6.83 8.75 -4.96
CA CYS A 72 5.94 7.58 -5.01
C CYS A 72 4.72 7.80 -4.11
N TYR A 73 3.61 7.17 -4.51
CA TYR A 73 2.42 7.03 -3.69
C TYR A 73 2.27 5.57 -3.27
N ARG A 74 1.62 5.38 -2.13
CA ARG A 74 1.35 4.06 -1.56
C ARG A 74 -0.14 3.93 -1.28
N PHE A 75 -0.74 2.88 -1.83
CA PHE A 75 -2.01 2.34 -1.35
C PHE A 75 -1.73 1.37 -0.20
N GLU A 76 -2.45 1.49 0.91
CA GLU A 76 -2.32 0.59 2.07
C GLU A 76 -3.68 0.20 2.64
N VAL A 77 -3.83 -1.09 2.92
CA VAL A 77 -4.92 -1.66 3.73
C VAL A 77 -4.32 -2.24 5.00
N SER A 78 -4.76 -1.75 6.16
CA SER A 78 -4.33 -2.24 7.46
C SER A 78 -5.44 -2.08 8.50
N SER A 79 -5.56 -3.07 9.38
CA SER A 79 -6.45 -2.99 10.55
C SER A 79 -5.77 -2.15 11.62
N ARG A 80 -6.28 -0.93 11.85
CA ARG A 80 -5.82 -0.08 12.96
C ARG A 80 -6.31 -0.56 14.30
#